data_AF-A0A2A3L6M7-F1
#
_entry.id   AF-A0A2A3L6M7-F1
#
_cell.length_a   1.000
_cell.length_b   1.000
_cell.length_c   1.000
_cell.angle_alpha   90.00
_cell.angle_beta   90.00
_cell.angle_gamma   90.00
#
_symmetry.space_group_name_H-M   'P 1'
#
loop_
_entity.id
_entity.type
_entity.pdbx_description
1 polymer ?
#
loop_
_entity_poly.entity_id
_entity_poly.type
_entity_poly.pdbx_seq_one_letter_code
_entity_poly.pdbx_strand_id
1 'polypeptide(L)'
;MSSTTAGLIFLAVLVAALVVVHVPLGDYMFRVYTTDRDLAAERTIYRLIGVDARSEQTWGAYARGVLAFSSVSIIFLFVLQLVQGKLPLHLHDPATKMTPSLAWNTAVSFVTNTNWQAYSGETTQGHLVQMAGL
;
A
#
# COMPACT_ATOMS: atom_id res chain seq x y z
N MET A 1 -25.68 -15.12 26.92
CA MET A 1 -24.20 -15.18 27.06
C MET A 1 -23.73 -13.89 27.71
N SER A 2 -22.79 -13.93 28.65
CA SER A 2 -22.25 -12.69 29.25
C SER A 2 -21.25 -12.02 28.31
N SER A 3 -21.07 -10.70 28.44
CA SER A 3 -20.10 -9.93 27.64
C SER A 3 -18.67 -10.49 27.77
N THR A 4 -18.30 -10.98 28.95
CA THR A 4 -17.01 -11.63 29.21
C THR A 4 -16.86 -12.92 28.40
N THR A 5 -17.88 -13.78 28.40
CA THR A 5 -17.84 -15.03 27.60
C THR A 5 -17.78 -14.74 26.10
N ALA A 6 -18.53 -13.74 25.61
CA ALA A 6 -18.47 -13.33 24.21
C ALA A 6 -17.07 -12.81 23.82
N GLY A 7 -16.46 -11.97 24.66
CA GLY A 7 -15.11 -11.46 24.43
C GLY A 7 -14.04 -12.55 24.41
N LEU A 8 -14.13 -13.54 25.31
CA LEU A 8 -13.21 -14.67 25.34
C LEU A 8 -13.33 -15.55 24.08
N ILE A 9 -14.57 -15.81 23.63
CA ILE A 9 -14.81 -16.56 22.39
C ILE A 9 -14.27 -15.78 21.18
N PHE A 10 -14.51 -14.47 21.10
CA PHE A 10 -13.97 -13.63 20.03
C PHE A 10 -12.44 -13.71 19.97
N LEU A 11 -11.76 -13.55 21.11
CA LEU A 11 -10.30 -13.64 21.16
C LEU A 11 -9.80 -15.03 20.73
N ALA A 12 -10.43 -16.10 21.21
CA ALA A 12 -10.06 -17.46 20.84
C ALA A 12 -10.24 -17.71 19.34
N VAL A 13 -11.37 -17.26 18.76
CA VAL A 13 -11.63 -17.37 17.32
C VAL A 13 -10.65 -16.53 16.50
N LEU A 14 -10.33 -15.30 16.94
CA LEU A 14 -9.36 -14.44 16.26
C LEU A 14 -7.98 -15.11 16.22
N VAL A 15 -7.49 -15.61 17.36
CA VAL A 15 -6.19 -16.30 17.45
C VAL A 15 -6.20 -17.56 16.60
N ALA A 16 -7.26 -18.38 16.68
CA ALA A 16 -7.38 -19.58 15.88
C ALA A 16 -7.38 -19.26 14.37
N ALA A 17 -8.10 -18.22 13.94
CA ALA A 17 -8.12 -17.77 12.55
C ALA A 17 -6.73 -17.30 12.08
N LEU A 18 -6.01 -16.56 12.90
CA LEU A 18 -4.62 -16.15 12.60
C LEU A 18 -3.71 -17.36 12.45
N VAL A 19 -3.80 -18.34 13.36
CA VAL A 19 -3.02 -19.59 13.30
C VAL A 19 -3.29 -20.36 12.01
N VAL A 20 -4.57 -20.51 11.65
CA VAL A 20 -4.98 -21.23 10.45
C VAL A 20 -4.52 -20.53 9.17
N VAL A 21 -4.51 -19.19 9.13
CA VAL A 21 -4.15 -18.43 7.92
C VAL A 21 -2.64 -18.25 7.77
N HIS A 22 -1.89 -18.08 8.86
CA HIS A 22 -0.46 -17.77 8.75
C HIS A 22 0.37 -18.94 8.18
N VAL A 23 -0.03 -20.20 8.42
CA VAL A 23 0.71 -21.37 7.92
C VAL A 23 0.66 -21.46 6.39
N PRO A 24 -0.52 -21.56 5.73
CA PRO A 24 -0.57 -21.66 4.27
C PRO A 24 -0.03 -20.41 3.59
N LEU A 25 -0.24 -19.22 4.17
CA LEU A 25 0.28 -17.97 3.62
C LEU A 25 1.82 -17.91 3.74
N GLY A 26 2.37 -18.30 4.90
CA GLY A 26 3.81 -18.35 5.13
C GLY A 26 4.51 -19.34 4.21
N ASP A 27 3.97 -20.56 4.06
CA ASP A 27 4.50 -21.56 3.13
C ASP A 27 4.42 -21.10 1.68
N TYR A 28 3.37 -20.36 1.31
CA TYR A 28 3.27 -19.73 0.00
C TYR A 28 4.36 -18.67 -0.20
N MET A 29 4.54 -17.73 0.75
CA MET A 29 5.59 -16.71 0.67
C MET A 29 6.99 -17.34 0.59
N PHE A 30 7.28 -18.36 1.38
CA PHE A 30 8.55 -19.09 1.31
C PHE A 30 8.80 -19.66 -0.09
N ARG A 31 7.80 -20.31 -0.70
CA ARG A 31 7.91 -20.85 -2.06
C ARG A 31 8.11 -19.76 -3.10
N VAL A 32 7.42 -18.63 -2.99
CA VAL A 32 7.56 -17.50 -3.93
C VAL A 32 8.96 -16.88 -3.84
N TYR A 33 9.51 -16.70 -2.64
CA TYR A 33 10.81 -16.05 -2.45
C TYR A 33 12.02 -16.95 -2.71
N THR A 34 11.86 -18.27 -2.70
CA THR A 34 12.97 -19.23 -2.89
C THR A 34 12.94 -19.96 -4.23
N THR A 35 11.88 -19.80 -5.01
CA THR A 35 11.73 -20.48 -6.31
C THR A 35 12.62 -19.84 -7.38
N ASP A 36 13.44 -20.67 -8.04
CA ASP A 36 14.24 -20.27 -9.21
C ASP A 36 13.48 -20.35 -10.55
N ARG A 37 12.15 -20.48 -10.52
CA ARG A 37 11.31 -20.68 -11.71
C ARG A 37 10.36 -19.52 -11.90
N ASP A 38 10.54 -18.81 -13.00
CA ASP A 38 9.64 -17.72 -13.37
C ASP A 38 8.51 -18.24 -14.25
N LEU A 39 7.28 -17.82 -13.95
CA LEU A 39 6.12 -18.09 -14.80
C LEU A 39 6.25 -17.37 -16.15
N ALA A 40 5.52 -17.83 -17.17
CA ALA A 40 5.57 -17.20 -18.50
C ALA A 40 5.08 -15.73 -18.45
N ALA A 41 4.08 -15.45 -17.62
CA ALA A 41 3.59 -14.10 -17.38
C ALA A 41 4.65 -13.21 -16.70
N GLU A 42 5.35 -13.73 -15.70
CA GLU A 42 6.42 -13.02 -14.99
C GLU A 42 7.56 -12.64 -15.94
N ARG A 43 8.03 -13.59 -16.76
CA ARG A 43 9.06 -13.33 -17.77
C ARG A 43 8.65 -12.25 -18.77
N THR A 44 7.37 -12.21 -19.15
CA THR A 44 6.83 -11.17 -20.03
C THR A 44 6.88 -9.80 -19.34
N ILE A 45 6.45 -9.73 -18.08
CA ILE A 45 6.47 -8.49 -17.30
C ILE A 45 7.91 -8.01 -17.10
N TYR A 46 8.82 -8.88 -16.64
CA TYR A 46 10.24 -8.55 -16.42
C TYR A 46 10.88 -7.97 -17.68
N ARG A 47 10.59 -8.56 -18.85
CA ARG A 47 11.08 -8.03 -20.13
C ARG A 47 10.50 -6.66 -20.48
N LEU A 48 9.22 -6.42 -20.19
CA LEU A 48 8.57 -5.12 -20.44
C LEU A 48 9.11 -4.01 -19.54
N ILE A 49 9.39 -4.31 -18.27
CA ILE A 49 9.93 -3.34 -17.30
C ILE A 49 11.47 -3.29 -17.29
N GLY A 50 12.14 -4.18 -18.04
CA GLY A 50 13.60 -4.25 -18.13
C GLY A 50 14.29 -4.77 -16.86
N VAL A 51 13.60 -5.58 -16.06
CA VAL A 51 14.13 -6.17 -14.82
C VAL A 51 14.78 -7.51 -15.12
N ASP A 52 15.99 -7.72 -14.60
CA ASP A 52 16.63 -9.03 -14.54
C ASP A 52 16.32 -9.68 -13.18
N ALA A 53 15.45 -10.68 -13.17
CA ALA A 53 15.03 -11.38 -11.96
C ALA A 53 16.16 -12.23 -11.32
N ARG A 54 17.27 -12.47 -12.03
CA ARG A 54 18.42 -13.23 -11.52
C ARG A 54 19.55 -12.33 -11.03
N SER A 55 19.43 -11.01 -11.19
CA SER A 55 20.42 -10.06 -10.67
C SER A 55 20.31 -9.95 -9.16
N GLU A 56 21.36 -10.34 -8.45
CA GLU A 56 21.48 -10.01 -7.03
C GLU A 56 21.79 -8.52 -6.82
N GLN A 57 21.33 -7.97 -5.70
CA GLN A 57 21.61 -6.59 -5.30
C GLN A 57 22.43 -6.56 -4.02
N THR A 58 23.45 -5.69 -3.99
CA THR A 58 24.10 -5.33 -2.72
C THR A 58 23.12 -4.55 -1.84
N TRP A 59 23.28 -4.64 -0.51
CA TRP A 59 22.41 -3.92 0.44
C TRP A 59 22.29 -2.42 0.13
N GLY A 60 23.37 -1.79 -0.33
CA GLY A 60 23.39 -0.37 -0.67
C GLY A 60 22.62 -0.05 -1.94
N ALA A 61 22.66 -0.94 -2.96
CA ALA A 61 21.84 -0.80 -4.15
C ALA A 61 20.35 -0.95 -3.79
N TYR A 62 20.01 -1.95 -2.98
CA TYR A 62 18.66 -2.18 -2.49
C TYR A 62 18.11 -0.99 -1.69
N ALA A 63 18.87 -0.50 -0.70
CA ALA A 63 18.47 0.64 0.12
C ALA A 63 18.25 1.91 -0.72
N ARG A 64 19.14 2.20 -1.68
CA ARG A 64 18.94 3.31 -2.61
C ARG A 64 17.70 3.12 -3.49
N GLY A 65 17.45 1.90 -3.96
CA GLY A 65 16.26 1.56 -4.73
C GLY A 65 14.97 1.86 -3.96
N VAL A 66 14.89 1.37 -2.72
CA VAL A 66 13.74 1.65 -1.83
C VAL A 66 13.58 3.16 -1.59
N LEU A 67 14.65 3.87 -1.23
CA LEU A 67 14.59 5.31 -0.98
C LEU A 67 14.19 6.11 -2.23
N ALA A 68 14.73 5.76 -3.41
CA ALA A 68 14.39 6.41 -4.66
C ALA A 68 12.93 6.16 -5.05
N PHE A 69 12.47 4.91 -4.96
CA PHE A 69 11.08 4.56 -5.26
C PHE A 69 10.10 5.24 -4.31
N SER A 70 10.39 5.26 -3.01
CA SER A 70 9.58 5.98 -2.02
C SER A 70 9.57 7.49 -2.29
N SER A 71 10.71 8.09 -2.64
CA SER A 71 10.78 9.53 -2.96
C SER A 71 9.92 9.89 -4.18
N VAL A 72 10.00 9.09 -5.24
CA VAL A 72 9.16 9.27 -6.44
C VAL A 72 7.68 9.09 -6.09
N SER A 73 7.34 8.09 -5.28
CA SER A 73 5.97 7.83 -4.84
C SER A 73 5.39 8.98 -4.01
N ILE A 74 6.18 9.57 -3.09
CA ILE A 74 5.76 10.74 -2.30
C ILE A 74 5.45 11.92 -3.22
N ILE A 75 6.35 12.21 -4.17
CA ILE A 75 6.15 13.31 -5.12
C ILE A 75 4.91 13.05 -5.99
N PHE A 76 4.76 11.82 -6.49
CA PHE A 76 3.60 11.42 -7.28
C PHE A 76 2.29 11.61 -6.50
N LEU A 77 2.18 11.07 -5.29
CA LEU A 77 0.97 11.21 -4.47
C LEU A 77 0.70 12.65 -4.04
N PHE A 78 1.74 13.41 -3.76
CA PHE A 78 1.62 14.84 -3.45
C PHE A 78 0.98 15.60 -4.61
N VAL A 79 1.50 15.40 -5.83
CA VAL A 79 0.97 16.05 -7.03
C VAL A 79 -0.44 15.55 -7.36
N LEU A 80 -0.68 14.24 -7.29
CA LEU A 80 -1.98 13.61 -7.55
C LEU A 80 -3.09 14.22 -6.68
N GLN A 81 -2.81 14.40 -5.39
CA GLN A 81 -3.75 15.01 -4.46
C GLN A 81 -3.99 16.50 -4.73
N LEU A 82 -2.95 17.26 -5.10
CA LEU A 82 -3.08 18.68 -5.43
C LEU A 82 -3.93 18.92 -6.68
N VAL A 83 -3.82 18.05 -7.68
CA VAL A 83 -4.60 18.16 -8.92
C VAL A 83 -5.94 17.43 -8.86
N GLN A 84 -6.31 16.84 -7.71
CA GLN A 84 -7.47 15.95 -7.61
C GLN A 84 -8.77 16.57 -8.11
N GLY A 85 -8.97 17.88 -7.90
CA GLY A 85 -10.18 18.59 -8.35
C GLY A 85 -10.32 18.70 -9.87
N LYS A 86 -9.30 18.31 -10.65
CA LYS A 86 -9.34 18.26 -12.12
C LYS A 86 -9.43 16.82 -12.67
N LEU A 87 -9.33 15.82 -11.79
CA LEU A 87 -9.33 14.42 -12.19
C LEU A 87 -10.77 13.90 -12.33
N PRO A 88 -11.00 12.86 -13.15
CA PRO A 88 -12.28 12.17 -13.12
C PRO A 88 -12.54 11.58 -11.74
N LEU A 89 -13.82 11.47 -11.35
CA LEU A 89 -14.24 10.94 -10.04
C LEU A 89 -13.75 11.77 -8.84
N HIS A 90 -13.53 13.07 -9.04
CA HIS A 90 -13.30 14.01 -7.94
C HIS A 90 -14.59 14.31 -7.19
N LEU A 91 -14.46 14.72 -5.93
CA LEU A 91 -15.57 15.28 -5.16
C LEU A 91 -15.84 16.71 -5.64
N HIS A 92 -17.08 17.00 -6.04
CA HIS A 92 -17.46 18.32 -6.56
C HIS A 92 -17.52 19.37 -5.43
N ASP A 93 -18.03 18.98 -4.26
CA ASP A 93 -18.10 19.81 -3.05
C ASP A 93 -17.38 19.14 -1.87
N PRO A 94 -16.04 19.19 -1.82
CA PRO A 94 -15.29 18.69 -0.68
C PRO A 94 -15.44 19.64 0.51
N ALA A 95 -15.73 19.09 1.69
CA ALA A 95 -15.85 19.86 2.93
C ALA A 95 -14.50 20.47 3.36
N THR A 96 -13.41 19.77 3.06
CA THR A 96 -12.04 20.25 3.28
C THR A 96 -11.34 20.38 1.93
N LYS A 97 -10.87 21.59 1.61
CA LYS A 97 -10.05 21.78 0.41
C LYS A 97 -8.68 21.15 0.64
N MET A 98 -8.19 20.40 -0.35
CA MET A 98 -6.83 19.87 -0.31
C MET A 98 -5.81 21.00 -0.37
N THR A 99 -5.06 21.19 0.71
CA THR A 99 -3.97 22.16 0.79
C THR A 99 -2.63 21.47 0.54
N PRO A 100 -1.57 22.21 0.13
CA PRO A 100 -0.24 21.63 -0.02
C PRO A 100 0.30 20.98 1.26
N SER A 101 0.05 21.55 2.44
CA SER A 101 0.48 20.95 3.70
C SER A 101 -0.24 19.62 3.99
N LEU A 102 -1.54 19.54 3.70
CA LEU A 102 -2.33 18.32 3.88
C LEU A 102 -1.93 17.24 2.87
N ALA A 103 -1.75 17.61 1.60
CA ALA A 103 -1.31 16.70 0.55
C ALA A 103 0.08 16.13 0.86
N TRP A 104 1.01 16.97 1.36
CA TRP A 104 2.35 16.54 1.74
C TRP A 104 2.32 15.56 2.92
N ASN A 105 1.60 15.90 4.00
CA ASN A 105 1.46 15.03 5.15
C ASN A 105 0.84 13.68 4.77
N THR A 106 -0.21 13.69 3.95
CA THR A 106 -0.88 12.47 3.49
C THR A 106 0.03 11.63 2.59
N ALA A 107 0.71 12.24 1.63
CA ALA A 107 1.62 11.53 0.72
C ALA A 107 2.77 10.85 1.49
N VAL A 108 3.40 11.57 2.43
CA VAL A 108 4.43 10.99 3.30
C VAL A 108 3.85 9.85 4.12
N SER A 109 2.70 10.05 4.76
CA SER A 109 2.13 9.07 5.67
C SER A 109 1.77 7.74 5.01
N PHE A 110 1.20 7.78 3.80
CA PHE A 110 0.85 6.56 3.06
C PHE A 110 2.09 5.86 2.49
N VAL A 111 3.07 6.59 1.95
CA VAL A 111 4.31 5.98 1.46
C VAL A 111 5.15 5.41 2.61
N THR A 112 5.10 6.00 3.80
CA THR A 112 5.74 5.46 5.01
C THR A 112 4.88 4.40 5.70
N ASN A 113 3.81 3.91 5.07
CA ASN A 113 2.92 2.86 5.57
C ASN A 113 2.36 3.15 6.98
N THR A 114 2.17 4.44 7.31
CA THR A 114 1.63 4.91 8.58
C THR A 114 0.12 5.14 8.48
N ASN A 115 -0.33 5.63 7.33
CA ASN A 115 -1.74 5.86 7.01
C ASN A 115 -2.47 6.77 8.03
N TRP A 116 -1.74 7.76 8.55
CA TRP A 116 -2.28 8.85 9.35
C TRP A 116 -3.19 9.74 8.51
N GLN A 117 -4.35 10.09 9.06
CA GLN A 117 -5.36 10.90 8.38
C GLN A 117 -5.71 12.12 9.25
N ALA A 118 -5.21 13.28 8.85
CA ALA A 118 -5.59 14.58 9.41
C ALA A 118 -6.81 15.20 8.69
N TYR A 119 -7.63 14.35 8.06
CA TYR A 119 -8.78 14.72 7.25
C TYR A 119 -9.88 13.65 7.37
N SER A 120 -11.12 13.98 7.02
CA SER A 120 -12.19 12.98 6.83
C SER A 120 -12.16 12.50 5.38
N GLY A 121 -11.96 11.19 5.20
CA GLY A 121 -11.81 10.57 3.89
C GLY A 121 -13.04 10.75 3.00
N GLU A 122 -14.24 10.67 3.57
CA GLU A 122 -15.51 10.75 2.83
C GLU A 122 -15.75 12.13 2.22
N THR A 123 -15.22 13.19 2.85
CA THR A 123 -15.53 14.57 2.46
C THR A 123 -14.33 15.35 1.94
N THR A 124 -13.14 14.74 1.85
CA THR A 124 -11.89 15.43 1.48
C THR A 124 -11.21 14.84 0.24
N GLN A 125 -11.28 13.53 0.02
CA GLN A 125 -10.55 12.86 -1.07
C GLN A 125 -11.47 12.38 -2.19
N GLY A 126 -11.14 12.71 -3.44
CA GLY A 126 -11.76 12.13 -4.62
C GLY A 126 -11.59 10.62 -4.70
N HIS A 127 -12.57 9.92 -5.29
CA HIS A 127 -12.54 8.46 -5.39
C HIS A 127 -11.35 7.94 -6.21
N LEU A 128 -10.92 8.69 -7.24
CA LEU A 128 -9.74 8.31 -8.00
C LEU A 128 -8.47 8.35 -7.15
N VAL A 129 -8.32 9.37 -6.31
CA VAL A 129 -7.15 9.49 -5.42
C VAL A 129 -7.13 8.35 -4.40
N GLN A 130 -8.29 8.04 -3.82
CA GLN A 130 -8.42 6.90 -2.91
C GLN A 130 -8.08 5.58 -3.59
N MET A 131 -8.51 5.35 -4.83
CA MET A 131 -8.29 4.08 -5.52
C MET A 131 -6.87 3.93 -6.08
N ALA A 132 -6.32 5.01 -6.65
CA ALA A 132 -5.08 4.95 -7.43
C ALA A 132 -3.84 5.40 -6.63
N GLY A 133 -4.00 5.86 -5.39
CA GLY A 133 -2.89 6.42 -4.62
C GLY A 133 -2.86 6.10 -3.12
N LEU A 134 -3.99 5.82 -2.48
CA LEU A 134 -4.09 5.60 -1.02
C LEU A 134 -4.45 4.14 -0.71
#